data_AF-A0A7K3D5Z0-F1
#
_entry.id   AF-A0A7K3D5Z0-F1
#
_cell.length_a   1.000
_cell.length_b   1.000
_cell.length_c   1.000
_cell.angle_alpha   90.00
_cell.angle_beta   90.00
_cell.angle_gamma   90.00
#
_symmetry.space_group_name_H-M   'P 1'
#
loop_
_entity.id
_entity.type
_entity.pdbx_description
1 polymer ?
#
loop_
_entity_poly.entity_id
_entity_poly.type
_entity_poly.pdbx_seq_one_letter_code
_entity_poly.pdbx_strand_id
1 'polypeptide(L)'
;MVSSEDGTKELPRVISVDDHVIEPAHLFETWLPAKYRDRGPKPFTAGIGELEYVGGKYRFTTDPAGQITDWWEYEGSIFPYKRIIAAVGFSRDEMTLDGITREQMRKGCWDPKARLADMDLNHVEASLCFPTFPRFCGQTFSEAKDKEVGLACVRAYNDWMVEEWCGDSGGRLIPLCLIPLWDVDLAVAEIERNAARGVRAVTFSEIPTYLGLPSIHSGYWDPFFAACEETGTVVNMHIGSSSQMPAASPDAPPAVQASLSFNNAMASMMDFLFSGVLVKFPRLKLAYSEGQMGWIPYALERADDVWEEHRAWGGVKDLIPEPPSTYYYRQIFCCFFRDKHGIEAIETVGVDNATFETDYPHVDSTWPHTKEVAAEHVGHLPEETAYKLLRGNAIRMLDLPFDRAGR
;
A
#
# COMPACT_ATOMS: atom_id res chain seq x y z
N MET A 1 26.47 -13.07 15.92
CA MET A 1 26.64 -13.12 14.46
C MET A 1 28.13 -13.15 14.16
N VAL A 2 28.51 -13.89 13.13
CA VAL A 2 29.91 -14.06 12.70
C VAL A 2 30.24 -12.85 11.81
N SER A 3 31.26 -12.09 12.16
CA SER A 3 31.85 -11.08 11.27
C SER A 3 32.17 -11.74 9.94
N SER A 4 31.66 -11.24 8.81
CA SER A 4 32.15 -11.66 7.50
C SER A 4 33.64 -11.35 7.40
N GLU A 5 34.38 -12.15 6.62
CA GLU A 5 35.83 -12.05 6.46
C GLU A 5 36.31 -10.74 5.78
N ASP A 6 35.39 -9.86 5.34
CA ASP A 6 35.68 -8.58 4.70
C ASP A 6 35.35 -7.33 5.55
N GLY A 7 34.83 -7.51 6.77
CA GLY A 7 34.42 -6.39 7.64
C GLY A 7 33.13 -5.67 7.21
N THR A 8 32.38 -6.21 6.23
CA THR A 8 31.05 -5.70 5.88
C THR A 8 30.01 -6.19 6.89
N LYS A 9 29.24 -5.25 7.45
CA LYS A 9 28.18 -5.56 8.40
C LYS A 9 27.07 -6.36 7.69
N GLU A 10 26.81 -7.58 8.16
CA GLU A 10 25.71 -8.39 7.62
C GLU A 10 24.37 -7.74 7.97
N LEU A 11 23.59 -7.38 6.94
CA LEU A 11 22.27 -6.79 7.12
C LEU A 11 21.22 -7.88 7.34
N PRO A 12 20.25 -7.67 8.26
CA PRO A 12 19.12 -8.56 8.38
C PRO A 12 18.30 -8.57 7.08
N ARG A 13 17.58 -9.67 6.83
CA ARG A 13 16.58 -9.72 5.76
C ARG A 13 15.47 -8.70 6.01
N VAL A 14 14.95 -8.16 4.93
CA VAL A 14 13.96 -7.07 4.93
C VAL A 14 12.55 -7.62 5.19
N ILE A 15 11.72 -6.87 5.90
CA ILE A 15 10.26 -7.05 5.83
C ILE A 15 9.73 -5.89 5.00
N SER A 16 9.24 -6.20 3.80
CA SER A 16 8.65 -5.22 2.89
C SER A 16 7.22 -4.91 3.34
N VAL A 17 6.94 -3.65 3.69
CA VAL A 17 5.57 -3.21 4.03
C VAL A 17 4.77 -2.72 2.82
N ASP A 18 5.39 -2.72 1.64
CA ASP A 18 4.74 -2.39 0.38
C ASP A 18 5.34 -3.21 -0.75
N ASP A 19 4.52 -4.13 -1.24
CA ASP A 19 4.66 -4.85 -2.49
C ASP A 19 3.24 -4.99 -3.05
N HIS A 20 3.11 -5.60 -4.22
CA HIS A 20 1.85 -5.81 -4.91
C HIS A 20 1.66 -7.26 -5.30
N VAL A 21 0.40 -7.67 -5.36
CA VAL A 21 0.02 -8.95 -5.95
C VAL A 21 -0.83 -8.71 -7.20
N ILE A 22 -0.51 -9.46 -8.26
CA ILE A 22 -1.36 -9.57 -9.44
C ILE A 22 -2.36 -10.68 -9.17
N GLU A 23 -3.65 -10.34 -9.05
CA GLU A 23 -4.69 -11.30 -8.72
C GLU A 23 -4.71 -12.43 -9.78
N PRO A 24 -4.70 -13.71 -9.39
CA PRO A 24 -4.70 -14.80 -10.34
C PRO A 24 -6.07 -14.89 -11.04
N ALA A 25 -6.06 -15.37 -12.28
CA ALA A 25 -7.27 -15.39 -13.11
C ALA A 25 -8.43 -16.18 -12.48
N HIS A 26 -8.13 -17.22 -11.68
CA HIS A 26 -9.13 -18.06 -11.04
C HIS A 26 -9.74 -17.47 -9.76
N LEU A 27 -9.28 -16.31 -9.27
CA LEU A 27 -9.68 -15.75 -7.96
C LEU A 27 -11.20 -15.71 -7.82
N PHE A 28 -11.90 -14.95 -8.67
CA PHE A 28 -13.36 -14.80 -8.55
C PHE A 28 -14.14 -16.01 -9.07
N GLU A 29 -13.53 -16.88 -9.89
CA GLU A 29 -14.17 -18.17 -10.22
C GLU A 29 -14.22 -19.09 -9.00
N THR A 30 -13.17 -19.07 -8.18
CA THR A 30 -13.00 -19.96 -7.02
C THR A 30 -13.71 -19.40 -5.79
N TRP A 31 -13.38 -18.16 -5.41
CA TRP A 31 -13.71 -17.58 -4.12
C TRP A 31 -15.03 -16.80 -4.11
N LEU A 32 -15.53 -16.35 -5.27
CA LEU A 32 -16.83 -15.68 -5.32
C LEU A 32 -17.96 -16.73 -5.22
N PRO A 33 -19.00 -16.51 -4.38
CA PRO A 33 -20.13 -17.41 -4.30
C PRO A 33 -20.79 -17.65 -5.67
N ALA A 34 -21.15 -18.90 -5.97
CA ALA A 34 -21.64 -19.31 -7.29
C ALA A 34 -22.77 -18.43 -7.84
N LYS A 35 -23.69 -17.98 -6.97
CA LYS A 35 -24.81 -17.09 -7.35
C LYS A 35 -24.41 -15.72 -7.90
N TYR A 36 -23.16 -15.29 -7.69
CA TYR A 36 -22.66 -13.99 -8.15
C TYR A 36 -21.65 -14.09 -9.31
N ARG A 37 -21.12 -15.28 -9.62
CA ARG A 37 -20.03 -15.46 -10.62
C ARG A 37 -20.37 -14.90 -12.00
N ASP A 38 -21.61 -15.04 -12.44
CA ASP A 38 -22.04 -14.51 -13.74
C ASP A 38 -21.98 -12.98 -13.83
N ARG A 39 -22.11 -12.30 -12.68
CA ARG A 39 -22.10 -10.84 -12.51
C ARG A 39 -20.78 -10.31 -11.93
N GLY A 40 -19.89 -11.21 -11.50
CA GLY A 40 -18.62 -10.88 -10.87
C GLY A 40 -17.52 -10.57 -11.90
N PRO A 41 -16.32 -10.20 -11.42
CA PRO A 41 -15.17 -9.97 -12.28
C PRO A 41 -14.78 -11.18 -13.10
N LYS A 42 -14.42 -10.98 -14.37
CA LYS A 42 -14.01 -12.05 -15.29
C LYS A 42 -12.66 -11.73 -15.93
N PRO A 43 -11.70 -12.67 -15.92
CA PRO A 43 -10.47 -12.50 -16.66
C PRO A 43 -10.73 -12.73 -18.15
N PHE A 44 -10.01 -12.02 -19.02
CA PHE A 44 -9.95 -12.32 -20.44
C PHE A 44 -8.62 -11.86 -21.04
N THR A 45 -8.33 -12.27 -22.28
CA THR A 45 -7.10 -11.90 -22.99
C THR A 45 -7.48 -11.25 -24.32
N ALA A 46 -6.93 -10.07 -24.59
CA ALA A 46 -7.18 -9.30 -25.81
C ALA A 46 -6.04 -8.34 -26.09
N GLY A 47 -5.95 -7.82 -27.32
CA GLY A 47 -4.98 -6.78 -27.66
C GLY A 47 -5.35 -5.42 -27.06
N ILE A 48 -4.35 -4.68 -26.58
CA ILE A 48 -4.50 -3.32 -26.03
C ILE A 48 -4.64 -2.29 -27.16
N GLY A 49 -5.71 -1.52 -27.11
CA GLY A 49 -5.99 -0.42 -28.03
C GLY A 49 -5.59 0.94 -27.42
N GLU A 50 -6.41 1.95 -27.68
CA GLU A 50 -6.14 3.33 -27.28
C GLU A 50 -6.34 3.55 -25.76
N LEU A 51 -5.50 4.44 -25.22
CA LEU A 51 -5.62 4.99 -23.88
C LEU A 51 -6.21 6.40 -23.96
N GLU A 52 -7.44 6.55 -23.50
CA GLU A 52 -8.10 7.85 -23.39
C GLU A 52 -8.12 8.31 -21.92
N TYR A 53 -7.87 9.59 -21.67
CA TYR A 53 -8.11 10.20 -20.37
C TYR A 53 -9.41 11.00 -20.41
N VAL A 54 -10.48 10.45 -19.83
CA VAL A 54 -11.83 11.04 -19.88
C VAL A 54 -12.30 11.35 -18.46
N GLY A 55 -12.49 12.63 -18.15
CA GLY A 55 -13.07 13.06 -16.87
C GLY A 55 -12.26 12.63 -15.64
N GLY A 56 -10.92 12.63 -15.73
CA GLY A 56 -10.06 12.23 -14.63
C GLY A 56 -9.76 10.73 -14.55
N LYS A 57 -10.30 9.92 -15.47
CA LYS A 57 -10.11 8.46 -15.49
C LYS A 57 -9.48 8.01 -16.80
N TYR A 58 -8.55 7.07 -16.70
CA TYR A 58 -8.04 6.35 -17.87
C TYR A 58 -9.09 5.33 -18.33
N ARG A 59 -9.44 5.38 -19.60
CA ARG A 59 -10.26 4.39 -20.29
C ARG A 59 -9.41 3.72 -21.35
N PHE A 60 -9.42 2.39 -21.34
CA PHE A 60 -8.75 1.58 -22.33
C PHE A 60 -9.78 1.00 -23.30
N THR A 61 -9.37 0.82 -24.54
CA THR A 61 -10.11 0.02 -25.53
C THR A 61 -9.32 -1.24 -25.89
N THR A 62 -10.01 -2.23 -26.47
CA THR A 62 -9.36 -3.41 -27.04
C THR A 62 -9.15 -3.21 -28.53
N ASP A 63 -8.01 -3.63 -29.06
CA ASP A 63 -7.71 -3.66 -30.49
C ASP A 63 -7.20 -5.07 -30.87
N PRO A 64 -7.85 -5.80 -31.80
CA PRO A 64 -7.35 -7.09 -32.29
C PRO A 64 -5.94 -7.04 -32.90
N ALA A 65 -5.50 -5.88 -33.39
CA ALA A 65 -4.13 -5.67 -33.88
C ALA A 65 -3.16 -5.18 -32.79
N GLY A 66 -3.69 -4.83 -31.61
CA GLY A 66 -2.92 -4.37 -30.46
C GLY A 66 -2.11 -5.47 -29.79
N GLN A 67 -1.15 -5.09 -28.96
CA GLN A 67 -0.34 -6.04 -28.20
C GLN A 67 -1.23 -6.82 -27.21
N ILE A 68 -1.13 -8.15 -27.25
CA ILE A 68 -1.92 -9.02 -26.38
C ILE A 68 -1.56 -8.79 -24.91
N THR A 69 -2.58 -8.66 -24.08
CA THR A 69 -2.47 -8.56 -22.62
C THR A 69 -3.64 -9.26 -21.93
N ASP A 70 -3.44 -9.58 -20.66
CA ASP A 70 -4.51 -10.08 -19.80
C ASP A 70 -5.25 -8.92 -19.15
N TRP A 71 -6.55 -9.12 -18.97
CA TRP A 71 -7.49 -8.12 -18.48
C TRP A 71 -8.38 -8.69 -17.40
N TRP A 72 -9.03 -7.79 -16.69
CA TRP A 72 -10.28 -8.05 -16.00
C TRP A 72 -11.42 -7.24 -16.62
N GLU A 73 -12.60 -7.83 -16.67
CA GLU A 73 -13.87 -7.14 -16.93
C GLU A 73 -14.72 -7.16 -15.65
N TYR A 74 -15.31 -6.02 -15.29
CA TYR A 74 -16.31 -5.95 -14.23
C TYR A 74 -17.33 -4.82 -14.50
N GLU A 75 -18.62 -5.16 -14.52
CA GLU A 75 -19.73 -4.25 -14.85
C GLU A 75 -19.53 -3.43 -16.14
N GLY A 76 -18.90 -4.03 -17.17
CA GLY A 76 -18.62 -3.38 -18.46
C GLY A 76 -17.40 -2.45 -18.46
N SER A 77 -16.69 -2.31 -17.34
CA SER A 77 -15.35 -1.70 -17.28
C SER A 77 -14.28 -2.76 -17.52
N ILE A 78 -13.22 -2.41 -18.23
CA ILE A 78 -12.08 -3.29 -18.50
C ILE A 78 -10.78 -2.72 -17.92
N PHE A 79 -9.93 -3.61 -17.41
CA PHE A 79 -8.72 -3.26 -16.66
C PHE A 79 -7.54 -4.08 -17.22
N PRO A 80 -6.67 -3.49 -18.06
CA PRO A 80 -5.51 -4.20 -18.60
C PRO A 80 -4.38 -4.29 -17.59
N TYR A 81 -3.59 -5.36 -17.67
CA TYR A 81 -2.28 -5.37 -17.06
C TYR A 81 -1.25 -4.68 -17.95
N LYS A 82 -0.43 -3.81 -17.36
CA LYS A 82 0.63 -3.08 -18.07
C LYS A 82 1.99 -3.53 -17.56
N ARG A 83 3.03 -3.44 -18.39
CA ARG A 83 4.35 -3.89 -17.99
C ARG A 83 4.91 -3.11 -16.80
N ILE A 84 4.60 -1.81 -16.66
CA ILE A 84 5.01 -1.02 -15.47
C ILE A 84 4.52 -1.56 -14.11
N ILE A 85 3.42 -2.33 -14.06
CA ILE A 85 2.90 -2.91 -12.81
C ILE A 85 3.34 -4.37 -12.59
N ALA A 86 4.06 -4.94 -13.56
CA ALA A 86 4.68 -6.26 -13.47
C ALA A 86 6.02 -6.25 -14.22
N ALA A 87 6.90 -5.36 -13.76
CA ALA A 87 8.10 -4.91 -14.44
C ALA A 87 9.35 -5.72 -14.07
N VAL A 88 9.34 -6.43 -12.95
CA VAL A 88 10.49 -7.24 -12.51
C VAL A 88 10.91 -8.26 -13.58
N GLY A 89 12.22 -8.31 -13.85
CA GLY A 89 12.79 -9.16 -14.89
C GLY A 89 12.92 -8.50 -16.27
N PHE A 90 12.39 -7.29 -16.47
CA PHE A 90 12.63 -6.47 -17.66
C PHE A 90 13.76 -5.46 -17.42
N SER A 91 14.41 -5.00 -18.49
CA SER A 91 15.33 -3.85 -18.40
C SER A 91 14.56 -2.53 -18.28
N ARG A 92 15.20 -1.47 -17.78
CA ARG A 92 14.55 -0.15 -17.59
C ARG A 92 13.93 0.42 -18.87
N ASP A 93 14.58 0.19 -20.02
CA ASP A 93 14.07 0.62 -21.33
C ASP A 93 12.85 -0.19 -21.79
N GLU A 94 12.65 -1.40 -21.27
CA GLU A 94 11.52 -2.25 -21.59
C GLU A 94 10.30 -1.99 -20.70
N MET A 95 10.46 -1.35 -19.53
CA MET A 95 9.40 -1.07 -18.56
C MET A 95 8.44 0.05 -19.03
N THR A 96 7.69 -0.23 -20.09
CA THR A 96 6.78 0.70 -20.76
C THR A 96 5.32 0.51 -20.33
N LEU A 97 4.43 1.37 -20.83
CA LEU A 97 2.98 1.27 -20.63
C LEU A 97 2.31 0.16 -21.47
N ASP A 98 3.10 -0.63 -22.20
CA ASP A 98 2.60 -1.71 -23.04
C ASP A 98 1.86 -2.77 -22.21
N GLY A 99 0.91 -3.44 -22.84
CA GLY A 99 0.21 -4.57 -22.25
C GLY A 99 1.14 -5.75 -21.92
N ILE A 100 0.85 -6.48 -20.84
CA ILE A 100 1.59 -7.68 -20.46
C ILE A 100 0.63 -8.84 -20.15
N THR A 101 1.00 -10.05 -20.55
CA THR A 101 0.27 -11.29 -20.20
C THR A 101 0.89 -11.95 -18.96
N ARG A 102 0.11 -12.76 -18.22
CA ARG A 102 0.62 -13.54 -17.08
C ARG A 102 1.74 -14.51 -17.46
N GLU A 103 1.79 -14.95 -18.72
CA GLU A 103 2.88 -15.79 -19.25
C GLU A 103 4.20 -15.02 -19.33
N GLN A 104 4.15 -13.73 -19.66
CA GLN A 104 5.32 -12.85 -19.74
C GLN A 104 5.76 -12.33 -18.36
N MET A 105 4.84 -12.24 -17.40
CA MET A 105 5.16 -11.85 -16.02
C MET A 105 6.04 -12.92 -15.36
N ARG A 106 6.91 -12.50 -14.43
CA ARG A 106 7.48 -13.46 -13.48
C ARG A 106 6.35 -14.14 -12.71
N LYS A 107 6.46 -15.46 -12.49
CA LYS A 107 5.44 -16.23 -11.76
C LYS A 107 5.20 -15.67 -10.35
N GLY A 108 6.23 -15.12 -9.69
CA GLY A 108 6.10 -14.52 -8.37
C GLY A 108 5.14 -13.33 -8.30
N CYS A 109 4.72 -12.76 -9.43
CA CYS A 109 3.69 -11.72 -9.46
C CYS A 109 2.31 -12.23 -8.98
N TRP A 110 1.99 -13.52 -9.21
CA TRP A 110 0.64 -14.06 -8.96
C TRP A 110 0.62 -15.48 -8.36
N ASP A 111 1.75 -16.19 -8.30
CA ASP A 111 1.88 -17.50 -7.65
C ASP A 111 2.62 -17.36 -6.30
N PRO A 112 2.03 -17.78 -5.17
CA PRO A 112 2.60 -17.55 -3.84
C PRO A 112 3.89 -18.34 -3.60
N LYS A 113 4.05 -19.54 -4.18
CA LYS A 113 5.28 -20.34 -4.01
C LYS A 113 6.44 -19.73 -4.78
N ALA A 114 6.19 -19.28 -6.02
CA ALA A 114 7.16 -18.55 -6.82
C ALA A 114 7.50 -17.20 -6.18
N ARG A 115 6.54 -16.53 -5.54
CA ARG A 115 6.77 -15.29 -4.79
C ARG A 115 7.81 -15.50 -3.68
N LEU A 116 7.66 -16.55 -2.86
CA LEU A 116 8.62 -16.85 -1.79
C LEU A 116 10.04 -17.08 -2.33
N ALA A 117 10.17 -17.75 -3.49
CA ALA A 117 11.46 -17.92 -4.15
C ALA A 117 12.06 -16.60 -4.65
N ASP A 118 11.23 -15.71 -5.20
CA ASP A 118 11.66 -14.36 -5.61
C ASP A 118 12.06 -13.50 -4.41
N MET A 119 11.38 -13.64 -3.26
CA MET A 119 11.75 -13.00 -1.99
C MET A 119 13.09 -13.53 -1.44
N ASP A 120 13.34 -14.84 -1.58
CA ASP A 120 14.60 -15.47 -1.22
C ASP A 120 15.79 -14.93 -2.03
N LEU A 121 15.60 -14.79 -3.34
CA LEU A 121 16.59 -14.15 -4.21
C LEU A 121 16.84 -12.69 -3.80
N ASN A 122 15.80 -11.98 -3.36
CA ASN A 122 15.81 -10.54 -3.16
C ASN A 122 16.09 -10.12 -1.70
N HIS A 123 16.61 -11.00 -0.83
CA HIS A 123 16.91 -10.67 0.57
C HIS A 123 15.67 -10.21 1.39
N VAL A 124 14.47 -10.64 1.02
CA VAL A 124 13.20 -10.32 1.70
C VAL A 124 12.72 -11.51 2.53
N GLU A 125 12.47 -11.28 3.82
CA GLU A 125 11.92 -12.28 4.74
C GLU A 125 10.40 -12.35 4.65
N ALA A 126 9.72 -11.20 4.75
CA ALA A 126 8.27 -11.11 4.70
C ALA A 126 7.79 -9.92 3.86
N SER A 127 6.57 -10.00 3.35
CA SER A 127 6.02 -9.02 2.40
C SER A 127 4.52 -8.82 2.63
N LEU A 128 4.10 -7.55 2.74
CA LEU A 128 2.71 -7.12 2.73
C LEU A 128 2.33 -6.69 1.30
N CYS A 129 1.32 -7.33 0.70
CA CYS A 129 0.99 -7.08 -0.71
C CYS A 129 -0.31 -6.30 -0.90
N PHE A 130 -0.24 -5.11 -1.49
CA PHE A 130 -1.40 -4.37 -1.97
C PHE A 130 -2.04 -5.02 -3.22
N PRO A 131 -3.38 -4.90 -3.36
CA PRO A 131 -4.11 -5.31 -4.56
C PRO A 131 -3.73 -4.51 -5.81
N THR A 132 -3.95 -5.13 -6.97
CA THR A 132 -3.80 -4.47 -8.29
C THR A 132 -5.15 -4.27 -8.98
N PHE A 133 -5.87 -5.34 -9.32
CA PHE A 133 -7.17 -5.24 -10.01
C PHE A 133 -8.28 -4.59 -9.14
N PRO A 134 -8.44 -4.95 -7.86
CA PRO A 134 -9.33 -4.23 -6.95
C PRO A 134 -8.93 -2.76 -6.75
N ARG A 135 -7.73 -2.38 -7.19
CA ARG A 135 -6.98 -1.16 -6.86
C ARG A 135 -6.64 -1.08 -5.38
N PHE A 136 -5.73 -0.16 -5.03
CA PHE A 136 -5.03 -0.10 -3.74
C PHE A 136 -5.88 -0.18 -2.47
N CYS A 137 -7.16 0.19 -2.51
CA CYS A 137 -8.06 0.05 -1.38
C CYS A 137 -9.48 -0.42 -1.76
N GLY A 138 -9.59 -1.22 -2.84
CA GLY A 138 -10.87 -1.83 -3.23
C GLY A 138 -11.81 -0.88 -3.97
N GLN A 139 -11.28 0.19 -4.57
CA GLN A 139 -12.07 1.19 -5.28
C GLN A 139 -12.88 0.56 -6.42
N THR A 140 -12.37 -0.49 -7.08
CA THR A 140 -13.10 -1.22 -8.14
C THR A 140 -14.45 -1.74 -7.64
N PHE A 141 -14.52 -2.25 -6.40
CA PHE A 141 -15.77 -2.71 -5.80
C PHE A 141 -16.58 -1.56 -5.21
N SER A 142 -15.91 -0.50 -4.74
CA SER A 142 -16.57 0.72 -4.30
C SER A 142 -17.27 1.49 -5.41
N GLU A 143 -16.82 1.35 -6.65
CA GLU A 143 -17.46 1.95 -7.82
C GLU A 143 -18.54 1.07 -8.45
N ALA A 144 -18.66 -0.19 -8.01
CA ALA A 144 -19.68 -1.12 -8.49
C ALA A 144 -21.09 -0.57 -8.25
N LYS A 145 -21.98 -0.70 -9.23
CA LYS A 145 -23.41 -0.39 -9.12
C LYS A 145 -24.11 -1.41 -8.25
N ASP A 146 -23.78 -2.69 -8.41
CA ASP A 146 -24.34 -3.76 -7.60
C ASP A 146 -23.55 -3.96 -6.31
N LYS A 147 -23.99 -3.32 -5.22
CA LYS A 147 -23.31 -3.40 -3.92
C LYS A 147 -23.38 -4.77 -3.26
N GLU A 148 -24.34 -5.61 -3.63
CA GLU A 148 -24.41 -6.98 -3.15
C GLU A 148 -23.25 -7.82 -3.73
N VAL A 149 -22.99 -7.68 -5.04
CA VAL A 149 -21.83 -8.32 -5.70
C VAL A 149 -20.54 -7.66 -5.23
N GLY A 150 -20.49 -6.33 -5.14
CA GLY A 150 -19.33 -5.61 -4.64
C GLY A 150 -18.87 -6.09 -3.26
N LEU A 151 -19.81 -6.28 -2.32
CA LEU A 151 -19.50 -6.84 -1.00
C LEU A 151 -19.02 -8.29 -1.10
N ALA A 152 -19.64 -9.12 -1.95
CA ALA A 152 -19.20 -10.48 -2.17
C ALA A 152 -17.79 -10.55 -2.78
N CYS A 153 -17.42 -9.62 -3.66
CA CYS A 153 -16.07 -9.49 -4.23
C CYS A 153 -15.03 -9.08 -3.18
N VAL A 154 -15.36 -8.12 -2.30
CA VAL A 154 -14.49 -7.76 -1.17
C VAL A 154 -14.19 -8.99 -0.30
N ARG A 155 -15.23 -9.74 0.08
CA ARG A 155 -15.08 -10.96 0.89
C ARG A 155 -14.29 -12.05 0.15
N ALA A 156 -14.58 -12.28 -1.13
CA ALA A 156 -13.86 -13.24 -1.96
C ALA A 156 -12.37 -12.89 -2.08
N TYR A 157 -12.03 -11.62 -2.26
CA TYR A 157 -10.64 -11.15 -2.26
C TYR A 157 -9.97 -11.39 -0.90
N ASN A 158 -10.61 -11.02 0.20
CA ASN A 158 -10.06 -11.21 1.55
C ASN A 158 -9.90 -12.68 1.92
N ASP A 159 -10.82 -13.54 1.47
CA ASP A 159 -10.73 -14.99 1.67
C ASP A 159 -9.56 -15.57 0.88
N TRP A 160 -9.42 -15.21 -0.40
CA TRP A 160 -8.27 -15.57 -1.22
C TRP A 160 -6.93 -15.07 -0.64
N MET A 161 -6.87 -13.81 -0.23
CA MET A 161 -5.67 -13.18 0.33
C MET A 161 -5.17 -13.97 1.55
N VAL A 162 -6.07 -14.33 2.46
CA VAL A 162 -5.71 -15.04 3.70
C VAL A 162 -5.44 -16.52 3.45
N GLU A 163 -6.33 -17.22 2.74
CA GLU A 163 -6.29 -18.68 2.65
C GLU A 163 -5.36 -19.20 1.54
N GLU A 164 -5.25 -18.49 0.42
CA GLU A 164 -4.50 -18.97 -0.75
C GLU A 164 -3.17 -18.22 -0.92
N TRP A 165 -3.20 -16.89 -0.93
CA TRP A 165 -1.99 -16.09 -1.10
C TRP A 165 -1.08 -16.22 0.12
N CYS A 166 -1.62 -16.00 1.32
CA CYS A 166 -0.86 -16.04 2.56
C CYS A 166 -0.79 -17.43 3.22
N GLY A 167 -1.77 -18.30 3.00
CA GLY A 167 -2.04 -19.48 3.84
C GLY A 167 -0.85 -20.43 4.04
N ASP A 168 -0.16 -20.78 2.96
CA ASP A 168 0.97 -21.72 2.99
C ASP A 168 2.35 -21.01 3.06
N SER A 169 2.39 -19.72 3.42
CA SER A 169 3.64 -18.94 3.37
C SER A 169 4.50 -19.03 4.63
N GLY A 170 4.01 -19.69 5.69
CA GLY A 170 4.69 -19.71 6.99
C GLY A 170 4.76 -18.33 7.67
N GLY A 171 3.81 -17.44 7.38
CA GLY A 171 3.78 -16.06 7.90
C GLY A 171 4.66 -15.08 7.13
N ARG A 172 5.31 -15.51 6.04
CA ARG A 172 6.15 -14.67 5.18
C ARG A 172 5.34 -13.79 4.22
N LEU A 173 4.14 -14.19 3.84
CA LEU A 173 3.20 -13.32 3.12
C LEU A 173 2.18 -12.81 4.12
N ILE A 174 2.14 -11.49 4.29
CA ILE A 174 1.33 -10.82 5.32
C ILE A 174 -0.02 -10.42 4.69
N PRO A 175 -1.15 -10.83 5.27
CA PRO A 175 -2.45 -10.55 4.68
C PRO A 175 -2.81 -9.07 4.83
N LEU A 176 -3.15 -8.45 3.70
CA LEU A 176 -3.66 -7.08 3.60
C LEU A 176 -5.06 -7.09 3.02
N CYS A 177 -6.06 -6.78 3.84
CA CYS A 177 -7.46 -6.93 3.45
C CYS A 177 -8.10 -5.61 2.97
N LEU A 178 -9.19 -5.75 2.21
CA LEU A 178 -10.07 -4.69 1.76
C LEU A 178 -11.25 -4.51 2.72
N ILE A 179 -11.88 -3.33 2.65
CA ILE A 179 -13.18 -3.06 3.25
C ILE A 179 -14.17 -2.51 2.21
N PRO A 180 -15.49 -2.68 2.40
CA PRO A 180 -16.50 -1.98 1.62
C PRO A 180 -16.54 -0.49 1.97
N LEU A 181 -15.87 0.33 1.15
CA LEU A 181 -15.72 1.78 1.39
C LEU A 181 -17.04 2.59 1.38
N TRP A 182 -18.15 2.03 0.89
CA TRP A 182 -19.42 2.76 0.76
C TRP A 182 -20.29 2.70 2.03
N ASP A 183 -19.92 1.89 3.02
CA ASP A 183 -20.73 1.66 4.22
C ASP A 183 -19.82 1.32 5.42
N VAL A 184 -19.80 2.20 6.42
CA VAL A 184 -18.89 2.07 7.57
C VAL A 184 -19.23 0.87 8.46
N ASP A 185 -20.51 0.49 8.58
CA ASP A 185 -20.91 -0.65 9.40
C ASP A 185 -20.46 -1.95 8.74
N LEU A 186 -20.57 -2.05 7.40
CA LEU A 186 -20.00 -3.16 6.65
C LEU A 186 -18.47 -3.20 6.73
N ALA A 187 -17.81 -2.03 6.77
CA ALA A 187 -16.37 -1.94 6.94
C ALA A 187 -15.94 -2.47 8.31
N VAL A 188 -16.62 -2.07 9.38
CA VAL A 188 -16.39 -2.58 10.75
C VAL A 188 -16.56 -4.09 10.81
N ALA A 189 -17.66 -4.62 10.28
CA ALA A 189 -17.91 -6.06 10.27
C ALA A 189 -16.81 -6.85 9.53
N GLU A 190 -16.25 -6.29 8.46
CA GLU A 190 -15.16 -6.92 7.71
C GLU A 190 -13.81 -6.81 8.43
N ILE A 191 -13.56 -5.72 9.17
CA ILE A 191 -12.41 -5.62 10.09
C ILE A 191 -12.47 -6.72 11.15
N GLU A 192 -13.59 -6.82 11.87
CA GLU A 192 -13.76 -7.82 12.93
C GLU A 192 -13.61 -9.25 12.41
N ARG A 193 -14.23 -9.55 11.24
CA ARG A 193 -14.13 -10.85 10.58
C ARG A 193 -12.69 -11.25 10.28
N ASN A 194 -11.90 -10.33 9.73
CA ASN A 194 -10.51 -10.63 9.36
C ASN A 194 -9.57 -10.60 10.58
N ALA A 195 -9.81 -9.72 11.56
CA ALA A 195 -9.07 -9.70 12.81
C ALA A 195 -9.20 -11.02 13.59
N ALA A 196 -10.40 -11.62 13.59
CA ALA A 196 -10.65 -12.94 14.18
C ALA A 196 -9.86 -14.08 13.50
N ARG A 197 -9.39 -13.86 12.27
CA ARG A 197 -8.53 -14.78 11.49
C ARG A 197 -7.04 -14.44 11.65
N GLY A 198 -6.69 -13.49 12.51
CA GLY A 198 -5.30 -13.06 12.75
C GLY A 198 -4.80 -11.94 11.83
N VAL A 199 -5.65 -11.37 10.97
CA VAL A 199 -5.25 -10.25 10.11
C VAL A 199 -5.03 -8.99 10.95
N ARG A 200 -3.94 -8.27 10.64
CA ARG A 200 -3.53 -7.02 11.32
C ARG A 200 -3.34 -5.85 10.37
N ALA A 201 -3.74 -5.98 9.10
CA ALA A 201 -3.59 -4.92 8.10
C ALA A 201 -4.85 -4.79 7.24
N VAL A 202 -5.30 -3.55 7.06
CA VAL A 202 -6.38 -3.17 6.13
C VAL A 202 -5.93 -2.03 5.23
N THR A 203 -6.44 -2.00 4.01
CA THR A 203 -6.27 -0.87 3.09
C THR A 203 -7.33 0.22 3.33
N PHE A 204 -6.93 1.47 3.19
CA PHE A 204 -7.86 2.61 3.19
C PHE A 204 -7.39 3.67 2.18
N SER A 205 -8.29 4.58 1.82
CA SER A 205 -7.94 5.67 0.91
C SER A 205 -7.18 6.77 1.67
N GLU A 206 -6.07 7.24 1.10
CA GLU A 206 -5.34 8.41 1.61
C GLU A 206 -6.23 9.67 1.64
N ILE A 207 -7.13 9.85 0.67
CA ILE A 207 -8.04 11.00 0.57
C ILE A 207 -9.44 10.51 0.15
N PRO A 208 -10.30 10.08 1.11
CA PRO A 208 -11.62 9.52 0.81
C PRO A 208 -12.54 10.45 0.00
N THR A 209 -12.41 11.76 0.17
CA THR A 209 -13.24 12.76 -0.53
C THR A 209 -13.00 12.79 -2.04
N TYR A 210 -11.80 12.42 -2.50
CA TYR A 210 -11.51 12.27 -3.94
C TYR A 210 -12.24 11.08 -4.57
N LEU A 211 -12.68 10.13 -3.75
CA LEU A 211 -13.53 9.01 -4.13
C LEU A 211 -15.04 9.33 -3.97
N GLY A 212 -15.40 10.55 -3.55
CA GLY A 212 -16.78 10.93 -3.24
C GLY A 212 -17.29 10.37 -1.91
N LEU A 213 -16.40 9.91 -1.03
CA LEU A 213 -16.73 9.40 0.29
C LEU A 213 -16.67 10.50 1.36
N PRO A 214 -17.29 10.31 2.55
CA PRO A 214 -17.19 11.27 3.65
C PRO A 214 -15.73 11.54 4.05
N SER A 215 -15.42 12.79 4.41
CA SER A 215 -14.09 13.14 4.93
C SER A 215 -13.83 12.50 6.29
N ILE A 216 -12.55 12.31 6.64
CA ILE A 216 -12.18 11.80 7.97
C ILE A 216 -12.53 12.79 9.11
N HIS A 217 -12.69 14.08 8.80
CA HIS A 217 -13.11 15.12 9.74
C HIS A 217 -14.60 15.04 10.14
N SER A 218 -15.41 14.27 9.39
CA SER A 218 -16.87 14.23 9.59
C SER A 218 -17.32 13.37 10.78
N GLY A 219 -16.43 12.55 11.35
CA GLY A 219 -16.76 11.53 12.34
C GLY A 219 -17.44 10.28 11.75
N TYR A 220 -17.80 10.27 10.46
CA TYR A 220 -18.40 9.11 9.79
C TYR A 220 -17.55 7.85 9.91
N TRP A 221 -16.22 8.00 9.85
CA TRP A 221 -15.25 6.89 9.90
C TRP A 221 -14.80 6.53 11.33
N ASP A 222 -15.28 7.22 12.36
CA ASP A 222 -14.92 6.91 13.76
C ASP A 222 -15.17 5.44 14.14
N PRO A 223 -16.29 4.79 13.76
CA PRO A 223 -16.49 3.37 14.06
C PRO A 223 -15.44 2.46 13.43
N PHE A 224 -15.03 2.76 12.19
CA PHE A 224 -13.97 2.02 11.50
C PHE A 224 -12.62 2.16 12.21
N PHE A 225 -12.26 3.39 12.62
CA PHE A 225 -11.01 3.63 13.36
C PHE A 225 -11.04 3.01 14.75
N ALA A 226 -12.19 3.03 15.43
CA ALA A 226 -12.38 2.35 16.72
C ALA A 226 -12.17 0.85 16.59
N ALA A 227 -12.77 0.21 15.57
CA ALA A 227 -12.59 -1.22 15.31
C ALA A 227 -11.13 -1.55 15.03
N CYS A 228 -10.45 -0.76 14.20
CA CYS A 228 -9.02 -0.93 13.91
C CYS A 228 -8.15 -0.80 15.18
N GLU A 229 -8.45 0.15 16.06
CA GLU A 229 -7.77 0.29 17.35
C GLU A 229 -8.00 -0.93 18.26
N GLU A 230 -9.24 -1.40 18.38
CA GLU A 230 -9.62 -2.52 19.24
C GLU A 230 -8.97 -3.83 18.79
N THR A 231 -8.92 -4.07 17.48
CA THR A 231 -8.34 -5.29 16.91
C THR A 231 -6.83 -5.21 16.70
N GLY A 232 -6.23 -4.03 16.88
CA GLY A 232 -4.83 -3.77 16.54
C GLY A 232 -4.56 -3.83 15.04
N THR A 233 -5.59 -3.62 14.20
CA THR A 233 -5.46 -3.59 12.74
C THR A 233 -4.89 -2.24 12.30
N VAL A 234 -3.79 -2.28 11.54
CA VAL A 234 -3.13 -1.10 10.96
C VAL A 234 -3.88 -0.66 9.71
N VAL A 235 -4.13 0.65 9.61
CA VAL A 235 -4.72 1.28 8.43
C VAL A 235 -3.61 1.67 7.46
N ASN A 236 -3.50 0.97 6.33
CA ASN A 236 -2.44 1.14 5.34
C ASN A 236 -2.99 1.96 4.16
N MET A 237 -2.33 3.07 3.85
CA MET A 237 -2.70 4.02 2.81
C MET A 237 -1.57 4.13 1.81
N HIS A 238 -1.83 3.63 0.61
CA HIS A 238 -0.89 3.66 -0.50
C HIS A 238 -1.08 4.91 -1.35
N ILE A 239 -0.03 5.44 -1.96
CA ILE A 239 -0.17 6.54 -2.93
C ILE A 239 -1.12 6.12 -4.06
N GLY A 240 -1.99 7.02 -4.50
CA GLY A 240 -2.96 6.70 -5.56
C GLY A 240 -4.17 5.90 -5.09
N SER A 241 -4.26 5.54 -3.80
CA SER A 241 -5.48 5.00 -3.20
C SER A 241 -6.66 5.99 -3.25
N SER A 242 -6.40 7.27 -3.47
CA SER A 242 -7.41 8.31 -3.75
C SER A 242 -7.89 8.36 -5.21
N SER A 243 -7.32 7.55 -6.11
CA SER A 243 -7.61 7.52 -7.56
C SER A 243 -7.41 8.85 -8.29
N GLN A 244 -6.74 9.83 -7.67
CA GLN A 244 -6.37 11.08 -8.31
C GLN A 244 -4.89 11.36 -8.02
N MET A 245 -4.10 11.56 -9.07
CA MET A 245 -2.69 11.91 -8.92
C MET A 245 -2.48 13.42 -8.90
N PRO A 246 -1.53 13.92 -8.11
CA PRO A 246 -1.23 15.34 -8.05
C PRO A 246 -0.67 15.81 -9.40
N ALA A 247 -1.32 16.80 -10.00
CA ALA A 247 -0.86 17.43 -11.23
C ALA A 247 -1.03 18.95 -11.13
N ALA A 248 0.05 19.70 -11.34
CA ALA A 248 -0.01 21.16 -11.37
C ALA A 248 -0.56 21.69 -12.71
N SER A 249 -0.21 21.05 -13.82
CA SER A 249 -0.62 21.43 -15.17
C SER A 249 -1.32 20.26 -15.89
N PRO A 250 -2.41 20.50 -16.63
CA PRO A 250 -3.14 19.44 -17.34
C PRO A 250 -2.33 18.69 -18.41
N ASP A 251 -1.34 19.35 -18.99
CA ASP A 251 -0.46 18.85 -20.05
C ASP A 251 0.89 18.34 -19.54
N ALA A 252 1.09 18.30 -18.22
CA ALA A 252 2.31 17.78 -17.63
C ALA A 252 2.52 16.30 -18.00
N PRO A 253 3.76 15.88 -18.33
CA PRO A 253 4.03 14.49 -18.62
C PRO A 253 3.83 13.62 -17.35
N PRO A 254 3.56 12.30 -17.49
CA PRO A 254 3.36 11.40 -16.36
C PRO A 254 4.48 11.43 -15.31
N ALA A 255 5.72 11.73 -15.72
CA ALA A 255 6.87 11.89 -14.82
C ALA A 255 6.64 12.95 -13.73
N VAL A 256 5.87 14.01 -14.00
CA VAL A 256 5.51 15.03 -13.00
C VAL A 256 4.60 14.45 -11.94
N GLN A 257 3.57 13.69 -12.34
CA GLN A 257 2.65 13.05 -11.40
C GLN A 257 3.38 12.01 -10.53
N ALA A 258 4.24 11.20 -11.14
CA ALA A 258 5.08 10.24 -10.42
C ALA A 258 6.01 10.94 -9.42
N SER A 259 6.63 12.06 -9.81
CA SER A 259 7.53 12.82 -8.91
C SER A 259 6.81 13.52 -7.76
N LEU A 260 5.50 13.79 -7.90
CA LEU A 260 4.68 14.51 -6.92
C LEU A 260 3.81 13.58 -6.08
N SER A 261 3.83 12.27 -6.30
CA SER A 261 2.87 11.32 -5.71
C SER A 261 2.79 11.39 -4.18
N PHE A 262 3.94 11.65 -3.51
CA PHE A 262 4.04 11.88 -2.08
C PHE A 262 3.15 13.03 -1.56
N ASN A 263 2.74 13.99 -2.41
CA ASN A 263 1.91 15.12 -2.00
C ASN A 263 0.55 14.67 -1.45
N ASN A 264 -0.05 13.61 -1.99
CA ASN A 264 -1.31 13.11 -1.46
C ASN A 264 -1.11 12.47 -0.07
N ALA A 265 -0.02 11.72 0.13
CA ALA A 265 0.35 11.18 1.43
C ALA A 265 0.59 12.31 2.45
N MET A 266 1.31 13.37 2.05
CA MET A 266 1.50 14.58 2.86
C MET A 266 0.17 15.26 3.21
N ALA A 267 -0.70 15.49 2.22
CA ALA A 267 -2.01 16.11 2.44
C ALA A 267 -2.89 15.27 3.38
N SER A 268 -2.91 13.95 3.17
CA SER A 268 -3.59 12.98 4.03
C SER A 268 -3.06 13.02 5.47
N MET A 269 -1.73 13.05 5.64
CA MET A 269 -1.11 13.10 6.97
C MET A 269 -1.52 14.39 7.70
N MET A 270 -1.52 15.53 7.01
CA MET A 270 -2.00 16.79 7.60
C MET A 270 -3.47 16.68 8.02
N ASP A 271 -4.31 16.06 7.20
CA ASP A 271 -5.72 15.81 7.52
C ASP A 271 -5.84 15.00 8.83
N PHE A 272 -5.11 13.89 8.96
CA PHE A 272 -5.15 13.08 10.19
C PHE A 272 -4.63 13.83 11.41
N LEU A 273 -3.51 14.54 11.28
CA LEU A 273 -2.90 15.33 12.35
C LEU A 273 -3.85 16.42 12.91
N PHE A 274 -4.73 16.97 12.07
CA PHE A 274 -5.66 18.03 12.46
C PHE A 274 -7.12 17.59 12.63
N SER A 275 -7.45 16.32 12.35
CA SER A 275 -8.83 15.78 12.44
C SER A 275 -9.30 15.43 13.86
N GLY A 276 -8.38 15.27 14.81
CA GLY A 276 -8.66 14.74 16.15
C GLY A 276 -8.85 13.22 16.20
N VAL A 277 -8.79 12.50 15.08
CA VAL A 277 -8.86 11.03 15.03
C VAL A 277 -7.75 10.41 15.87
N LEU A 278 -6.51 10.90 15.72
CA LEU A 278 -5.36 10.39 16.48
C LEU A 278 -5.44 10.70 17.98
N VAL A 279 -6.15 11.78 18.36
CA VAL A 279 -6.42 12.12 19.76
C VAL A 279 -7.45 11.16 20.34
N LYS A 280 -8.52 10.89 19.59
CA LYS A 280 -9.64 10.03 20.00
C LYS A 280 -9.24 8.55 20.12
N PHE A 281 -8.39 8.08 19.22
CA PHE A 281 -7.93 6.69 19.14
C PHE A 281 -6.41 6.61 19.31
N PRO A 282 -5.87 6.74 20.52
CA PRO A 282 -4.43 6.88 20.77
C PRO A 282 -3.61 5.62 20.47
N ARG A 283 -4.23 4.44 20.29
CA ARG A 283 -3.54 3.19 19.89
C ARG A 283 -3.73 2.85 18.41
N LEU A 284 -4.52 3.63 17.67
CA LEU A 284 -4.67 3.46 16.21
C LEU A 284 -3.31 3.62 15.54
N LYS A 285 -3.00 2.76 14.58
CA LYS A 285 -1.78 2.84 13.77
C LYS A 285 -2.15 3.12 12.31
N LEU A 286 -1.48 4.11 11.74
CA LEU A 286 -1.57 4.44 10.32
C LEU A 286 -0.23 4.13 9.65
N ALA A 287 -0.25 3.62 8.42
CA ALA A 287 0.95 3.40 7.62
C ALA A 287 0.77 4.04 6.25
N TYR A 288 1.70 4.90 5.85
CA TYR A 288 1.80 5.43 4.50
C TYR A 288 2.79 4.57 3.69
N SER A 289 2.31 4.06 2.56
CA SER A 289 3.03 3.15 1.65
C SER A 289 3.39 3.87 0.34
N GLU A 290 4.57 3.57 -0.23
CA GLU A 290 5.18 4.17 -1.42
C GLU A 290 5.42 5.70 -1.37
N GLY A 291 5.21 6.36 -0.23
CA GLY A 291 5.26 7.82 -0.09
C GLY A 291 6.66 8.41 0.11
N GLN A 292 7.69 7.56 0.29
CA GLN A 292 9.01 7.94 0.84
C GLN A 292 8.89 8.75 2.15
N MET A 293 10.00 9.28 2.68
CA MET A 293 9.99 9.90 4.02
C MET A 293 10.74 11.24 4.12
N GLY A 294 11.48 11.66 3.09
CA GLY A 294 12.32 12.87 3.11
C GLY A 294 11.54 14.19 3.22
N TRP A 295 10.24 14.18 2.93
CA TRP A 295 9.35 15.34 3.08
C TRP A 295 8.82 15.51 4.52
N ILE A 296 8.84 14.44 5.33
CA ILE A 296 8.23 14.40 6.66
C ILE A 296 8.83 15.44 7.62
N PRO A 297 10.17 15.62 7.73
CA PRO A 297 10.75 16.57 8.67
C PRO A 297 10.16 17.99 8.52
N TYR A 298 10.07 18.47 7.28
CA TYR A 298 9.49 19.78 7.00
C TYR A 298 7.98 19.81 7.26
N ALA A 299 7.25 18.76 6.90
CA ALA A 299 5.81 18.71 7.12
C ALA A 299 5.45 18.74 8.61
N LEU A 300 6.21 18.05 9.47
CA LEU A 300 6.02 18.08 10.92
C LEU A 300 6.36 19.44 11.53
N GLU A 301 7.51 20.03 11.17
CA GLU A 301 7.88 21.40 11.56
C GLU A 301 6.76 22.38 11.20
N ARG A 302 6.29 22.31 9.95
CA ARG A 302 5.23 23.18 9.46
C ARG A 302 3.92 22.97 10.21
N ALA A 303 3.54 21.73 10.51
CA ALA A 303 2.31 21.42 11.23
C ALA A 303 2.34 21.97 12.66
N ASP A 304 3.46 21.82 13.37
CA ASP A 304 3.63 22.35 14.72
C ASP A 304 3.60 23.89 14.73
N ASP A 305 4.27 24.53 13.77
CA ASP A 305 4.22 26.00 13.59
C ASP A 305 2.79 26.49 13.32
N VAL A 306 2.02 25.82 12.45
CA VAL A 306 0.60 26.16 12.23
C VAL A 306 -0.18 26.01 13.52
N TRP A 307 0.02 24.91 14.24
CA TRP A 307 -0.72 24.61 15.46
C TRP A 307 -0.50 25.68 16.54
N GLU A 308 0.72 26.17 16.72
CA GLU A 308 1.05 27.20 17.71
C GLU A 308 0.72 28.61 17.21
N GLU A 309 1.25 29.01 16.05
CA GLU A 309 1.17 30.41 15.58
C GLU A 309 -0.20 30.76 15.00
N HIS A 310 -0.91 29.78 14.42
CA HIS A 310 -2.26 29.98 13.90
C HIS A 310 -3.35 29.54 14.88
N ARG A 311 -3.01 29.24 16.14
CA ARG A 311 -3.91 28.71 17.17
C ARG A 311 -5.23 29.46 17.33
N ALA A 312 -5.21 30.78 17.11
CA ALA A 312 -6.39 31.64 17.25
C ALA A 312 -7.43 31.48 16.13
N TRP A 313 -7.05 31.02 14.94
CA TRP A 313 -7.94 30.91 13.77
C TRP A 313 -7.89 29.57 13.04
N GLY A 314 -6.90 28.73 13.31
CA GLY A 314 -6.71 27.42 12.67
C GLY A 314 -7.78 26.38 13.01
N GLY A 315 -8.73 26.69 13.89
CA GLY A 315 -9.92 25.86 14.15
C GLY A 315 -9.69 24.58 14.95
N VAL A 316 -8.46 24.32 15.40
CA VAL A 316 -8.06 23.03 16.00
C VAL A 316 -7.70 23.12 17.49
N LYS A 317 -7.76 24.32 18.09
CA LYS A 317 -7.32 24.60 19.48
C LYS A 317 -7.93 23.66 20.52
N ASP A 318 -9.22 23.36 20.39
CA ASP A 318 -9.96 22.53 21.36
C ASP A 318 -9.95 21.04 20.98
N LEU A 319 -9.44 20.71 19.79
CA LEU A 319 -9.43 19.37 19.21
C LEU A 319 -8.07 18.68 19.35
N ILE A 320 -6.98 19.45 19.22
CA ILE A 320 -5.60 18.96 19.15
C ILE A 320 -4.81 19.54 20.35
N PRO A 321 -4.74 18.82 21.48
CA PRO A 321 -4.20 19.37 22.74
C PRO A 321 -2.66 19.45 22.81
N GLU A 322 -1.94 18.70 21.97
CA GLU A 322 -0.47 18.66 21.89
C GLU A 322 0.01 19.01 20.47
N PRO A 323 1.28 19.37 20.27
CA PRO A 323 1.81 19.61 18.92
C PRO A 323 1.53 18.41 17.99
N PRO A 324 1.05 18.65 16.75
CA PRO A 324 0.77 17.62 15.75
C PRO A 324 1.83 16.52 15.64
N SER A 325 3.12 16.88 15.67
CA SER A 325 4.23 15.92 15.60
C SER A 325 4.18 14.84 16.68
N THR A 326 3.62 15.14 17.86
CA THR A 326 3.40 14.18 18.95
C THR A 326 2.57 12.98 18.49
N TYR A 327 1.54 13.23 17.68
CA TYR A 327 0.65 12.19 17.17
C TYR A 327 1.29 11.40 16.03
N TYR A 328 2.10 12.06 15.20
CA TYR A 328 2.91 11.38 14.19
C TYR A 328 3.83 10.32 14.84
N TYR A 329 4.69 10.74 15.77
CA TYR A 329 5.66 9.84 16.40
C TYR A 329 4.99 8.70 17.17
N ARG A 330 3.78 8.93 17.71
CA ARG A 330 3.02 7.93 18.46
C ARG A 330 2.37 6.86 17.57
N GLN A 331 1.89 7.22 16.37
CA GLN A 331 0.87 6.42 15.67
C GLN A 331 1.09 6.23 14.18
N ILE A 332 1.92 7.03 13.54
CA ILE A 332 2.07 7.02 12.08
C ILE A 332 3.39 6.38 11.69
N PHE A 333 3.32 5.47 10.74
CA PHE A 333 4.47 4.83 10.10
C PHE A 333 4.58 5.27 8.64
N CYS A 334 5.80 5.34 8.16
CA CYS A 334 6.13 5.56 6.75
C CYS A 334 7.09 4.47 6.28
N CYS A 335 7.34 4.41 4.98
CA CYS A 335 8.25 3.47 4.34
C CYS A 335 9.23 4.20 3.43
N PHE A 336 10.30 3.50 3.05
CA PHE A 336 11.22 3.94 2.01
C PHE A 336 11.86 2.74 1.33
N PHE A 337 12.38 2.97 0.13
CA PHE A 337 13.30 2.07 -0.55
C PHE A 337 14.49 2.81 -1.17
N ARG A 338 14.30 4.04 -1.63
CA ARG A 338 15.35 4.90 -2.22
C ARG A 338 15.19 6.36 -1.78
N ASP A 339 15.50 6.64 -0.53
CA ASP A 339 15.37 7.97 0.04
C ASP A 339 16.56 8.36 0.93
N LYS A 340 17.60 8.92 0.30
CA LYS A 340 18.81 9.37 0.99
C LYS A 340 18.52 10.53 1.95
N HIS A 341 17.62 11.43 1.57
CA HIS A 341 17.27 12.59 2.39
C HIS A 341 16.52 12.17 3.66
N GLY A 342 15.56 11.24 3.52
CA GLY A 342 14.88 10.64 4.65
C GLY A 342 15.84 9.94 5.62
N ILE A 343 16.84 9.23 5.10
CA ILE A 343 17.86 8.56 5.91
C ILE A 343 18.78 9.55 6.62
N GLU A 344 19.26 10.59 5.92
CA GLU A 344 20.09 11.64 6.52
C GLU A 344 19.34 12.36 7.65
N ALA A 345 18.02 12.49 7.53
CA ALA A 345 17.14 13.10 8.51
C ALA A 345 16.44 12.08 9.45
N ILE A 346 16.95 10.85 9.57
CA ILE A 346 16.20 9.75 10.21
C ILE A 346 15.77 10.02 11.66
N GLU A 347 16.55 10.78 12.42
CA GLU A 347 16.20 11.17 13.79
C GLU A 347 14.95 12.06 13.83
N THR A 348 14.77 12.94 12.84
CA THR A 348 13.58 13.80 12.70
C THR A 348 12.43 13.10 11.98
N VAL A 349 12.72 12.19 11.05
CA VAL A 349 11.69 11.29 10.48
C VAL A 349 11.14 10.37 11.58
N GLY A 350 11.95 10.00 12.57
CA GLY A 350 11.62 9.04 13.59
C GLY A 350 12.16 7.65 13.25
N VAL A 351 13.25 7.28 13.91
CA VAL A 351 13.89 5.95 13.81
C VAL A 351 12.90 4.81 14.13
N ASP A 352 11.85 5.10 14.88
CA ASP A 352 10.80 4.16 15.27
C ASP A 352 9.55 4.21 14.34
N ASN A 353 9.48 5.13 13.39
CA ASN A 353 8.31 5.33 12.53
C ASN A 353 8.58 4.87 11.09
N ALA A 354 9.85 4.84 10.66
CA ALA A 354 10.24 4.44 9.32
C ALA A 354 10.39 2.91 9.17
N THR A 355 9.83 2.38 8.09
CA THR A 355 9.91 0.96 7.68
C THR A 355 10.52 0.87 6.28
N PHE A 356 10.74 -0.34 5.76
CA PHE A 356 11.34 -0.56 4.44
C PHE A 356 10.33 -1.22 3.50
N GLU A 357 10.44 -0.94 2.21
CA GLU A 357 9.62 -1.56 1.16
C GLU A 357 10.45 -1.98 -0.06
N THR A 358 9.85 -2.76 -0.96
CA THR A 358 10.50 -3.15 -2.23
C THR A 358 9.66 -2.89 -3.47
N ASP A 359 8.38 -2.53 -3.31
CA ASP A 359 7.45 -2.21 -4.40
C ASP A 359 7.43 -3.31 -5.49
N TYR A 360 7.65 -4.57 -5.11
CA TYR A 360 7.61 -5.66 -6.08
C TYR A 360 6.16 -5.87 -6.53
N PRO A 361 5.82 -5.97 -7.83
CA PRO A 361 6.71 -6.10 -8.98
C PRO A 361 6.75 -4.84 -9.86
N HIS A 362 6.38 -3.69 -9.33
CA HIS A 362 6.28 -2.45 -10.07
C HIS A 362 7.63 -1.95 -10.59
N VAL A 363 7.57 -0.93 -11.44
CA VAL A 363 8.72 -0.30 -12.07
C VAL A 363 9.73 0.22 -11.05
N ASP A 364 9.29 0.78 -9.91
CA ASP A 364 10.21 1.37 -8.92
C ASP A 364 10.87 0.33 -8.02
N SER A 365 10.48 -0.94 -8.19
CA SER A 365 10.99 -2.05 -7.40
C SER A 365 12.52 -2.11 -7.33
N THR A 366 12.99 -2.51 -6.16
CA THR A 366 14.41 -2.78 -5.89
C THR A 366 14.84 -4.19 -6.28
N TRP A 367 13.92 -5.08 -6.69
CA TRP A 367 14.22 -6.45 -7.10
C TRP A 367 15.17 -6.53 -8.31
N PRO A 368 16.15 -7.46 -8.36
CA PRO A 368 16.56 -8.41 -7.32
C PRO A 368 17.69 -7.86 -6.43
N HIS A 369 17.86 -6.54 -6.37
CA HIS A 369 19.00 -5.83 -5.78
C HIS A 369 18.69 -5.16 -4.44
N THR A 370 17.70 -5.67 -3.70
CA THR A 370 17.27 -5.04 -2.44
C THR A 370 18.38 -5.02 -1.41
N LYS A 371 19.24 -6.06 -1.35
CA LYS A 371 20.35 -6.11 -0.40
C LYS A 371 21.35 -4.97 -0.64
N GLU A 372 21.68 -4.71 -1.89
CA GLU A 372 22.59 -3.63 -2.29
C GLU A 372 21.96 -2.26 -1.99
N VAL A 373 20.68 -2.07 -2.32
CA VAL A 373 19.95 -0.84 -2.03
C VAL A 373 19.86 -0.59 -0.51
N ALA A 374 19.54 -1.61 0.28
CA ALA A 374 19.53 -1.53 1.73
C ALA A 374 20.93 -1.21 2.28
N ALA A 375 22.00 -1.82 1.76
CA ALA A 375 23.37 -1.52 2.17
C ALA A 375 23.78 -0.08 1.88
N GLU A 376 23.38 0.47 0.72
CA GLU A 376 23.62 1.87 0.37
C GLU A 376 22.95 2.82 1.39
N HIS A 377 21.71 2.53 1.79
CA HIS A 377 20.93 3.43 2.65
C HIS A 377 21.23 3.25 4.14
N VAL A 378 21.32 2.02 4.65
CA VAL A 378 21.41 1.80 6.11
C VAL A 378 22.71 1.13 6.56
N GLY A 379 23.60 0.73 5.63
CA GLY A 379 24.82 0.01 5.96
C GLY A 379 25.78 0.78 6.89
N HIS A 380 25.78 2.11 6.78
CA HIS A 380 26.59 3.01 7.60
C HIS A 380 25.97 3.36 8.96
N LEU A 381 24.70 3.03 9.19
CA LEU A 381 23.98 3.34 10.43
C LEU A 381 24.33 2.33 11.55
N PRO A 382 24.06 2.67 12.83
CA PRO A 382 24.15 1.69 13.92
C PRO A 382 23.34 0.42 13.64
N GLU A 383 23.76 -0.72 14.21
CA GLU A 383 23.07 -2.01 14.03
C GLU A 383 21.60 -1.95 14.42
N GLU A 384 21.30 -1.33 15.55
CA GLU A 384 19.93 -1.19 16.03
C GLU A 384 19.05 -0.37 15.08
N THR A 385 19.57 0.76 14.60
CA THR A 385 18.85 1.61 13.63
C THR A 385 18.57 0.83 12.34
N ALA A 386 19.60 0.20 11.76
CA ALA A 386 19.42 -0.61 10.55
C ALA A 386 18.40 -1.75 10.75
N TYR A 387 18.45 -2.44 11.91
CA TYR A 387 17.46 -3.47 12.25
C TYR A 387 16.03 -2.93 12.31
N LYS A 388 15.82 -1.80 13.00
CA LYS A 388 14.51 -1.16 13.12
C LYS A 388 13.94 -0.80 11.74
N LEU A 389 14.73 -0.12 10.92
CA LEU A 389 14.31 0.33 9.59
C LEU A 389 13.99 -0.84 8.65
N LEU A 390 14.87 -1.85 8.59
CA LEU A 390 14.71 -2.96 7.64
C LEU A 390 13.63 -3.98 8.05
N ARG A 391 13.31 -4.11 9.35
CA ARG A 391 12.30 -5.08 9.80
C ARG A 391 11.67 -4.81 11.16
N GLY A 392 12.41 -4.28 12.13
CA GLY A 392 11.96 -4.19 13.52
C GLY A 392 10.69 -3.34 13.69
N ASN A 393 10.60 -2.23 12.96
CA ASN A 393 9.44 -1.37 13.00
C ASN A 393 8.22 -2.02 12.34
N ALA A 394 8.40 -2.75 11.24
CA ALA A 394 7.32 -3.53 10.61
C ALA A 394 6.80 -4.63 11.55
N ILE A 395 7.69 -5.34 12.25
CA ILE A 395 7.33 -6.34 13.27
C ILE A 395 6.46 -5.72 14.36
N ARG A 396 6.88 -4.56 14.92
CA ARG A 396 6.11 -3.85 15.95
C ARG A 396 4.78 -3.30 15.42
N MET A 397 4.79 -2.74 14.21
CA MET A 397 3.64 -2.11 13.60
C MET A 397 2.52 -3.14 13.42
N LEU A 398 2.84 -4.28 12.80
CA LEU A 398 1.90 -5.32 12.37
C LEU A 398 1.75 -6.49 13.36
N ASP A 399 2.45 -6.46 14.50
CA ASP A 399 2.46 -7.53 15.52
C ASP A 399 2.88 -8.89 14.94
N LEU A 400 3.95 -8.89 14.13
CA LEU A 400 4.40 -10.07 13.41
C LEU A 400 5.16 -11.04 14.34
N PRO A 401 5.03 -12.36 14.16
CA PRO A 401 5.65 -13.36 15.03
C PRO A 401 7.12 -13.63 14.67
N PHE A 402 7.91 -12.58 14.35
CA PHE A 402 9.34 -12.71 14.04
C PHE A 402 10.19 -12.27 15.23
N ASP A 403 11.15 -13.09 15.63
CA ASP A 403 12.19 -12.66 16.58
C ASP A 403 13.29 -11.81 15.89
N ARG A 404 14.18 -11.19 16.70
CA ARG A 404 15.33 -10.43 16.19
C ARG A 404 16.28 -11.27 15.32
N ALA A 405 16.31 -12.59 15.55
CA ALA A 405 17.14 -13.53 14.81
C ALA A 405 16.47 -14.08 13.53
N GLY A 406 15.21 -13.70 13.24
CA GLY A 406 14.46 -14.17 12.09
C GLY A 406 13.89 -15.59 12.24
N ARG A 407 13.59 -16.03 13.47
CA ARG A 407 12.84 -17.27 13.73
C ARG A 407 11.38 -16.99 14.09
#